data_AF-A0A519YZD3-F1
#
_entry.id   AF-A0A519YZD3-F1
#
_cell.length_a   1.000
_cell.length_b   1.000
_cell.length_c   1.000
_cell.angle_alpha   90.00
_cell.angle_beta   90.00
_cell.angle_gamma   90.00
#
_symmetry.space_group_name_H-M   'P 1'
#
loop_
_entity.id
_entity.type
_entity.pdbx_description
1 polymer ?
#
loop_
_entity_poly.entity_id
_entity_poly.type
_entity_poly.pdbx_seq_one_letter_code
_entity_poly.pdbx_strand_id
1 'polypeptide(L)'
;MLQNVDLTQVLVLDIETVPQYGSHEQMPENFRKLWDLKTRVKRKEIAAEDFYERAGIWAEFGKIICISCGRLTNKANDWALRIKSFYGTDE
;
A
#
# COMPACT_ATOMS: atom_id res chain seq x y z
N MET A 1 -6.92 6.52 -24.52
CA MET A 1 -6.96 5.23 -23.81
C MET A 1 -8.23 5.08 -22.97
N LEU A 2 -8.51 5.98 -22.01
CA LEU A 2 -9.70 5.86 -21.14
C LEU A 2 -11.06 6.01 -21.83
N GLN A 3 -11.15 6.72 -22.96
CA GLN A 3 -12.42 6.96 -23.65
C GLN A 3 -13.03 5.72 -24.35
N ASN A 4 -12.25 4.65 -24.50
CA ASN A 4 -12.68 3.40 -25.15
C ASN A 4 -12.79 2.24 -24.16
N VAL A 5 -12.74 2.51 -22.85
CA VAL A 5 -12.85 1.49 -21.80
C VAL A 5 -14.27 1.51 -21.26
N ASP A 6 -14.92 0.34 -21.25
CA ASP A 6 -16.16 0.17 -20.51
C ASP A 6 -15.87 0.33 -19.01
N LEU A 7 -16.34 1.45 -18.45
CA LEU A 7 -16.12 1.79 -17.05
C LEU A 7 -16.68 0.76 -16.08
N THR A 8 -17.68 -0.04 -16.49
CA THR A 8 -18.23 -1.12 -15.65
C THR A 8 -17.27 -2.31 -15.51
N GLN A 9 -16.26 -2.40 -16.38
CA GLN A 9 -15.18 -3.39 -16.34
C GLN A 9 -13.92 -2.86 -15.65
N VAL A 10 -13.94 -1.65 -15.09
CA VAL A 10 -12.82 -1.06 -14.35
C VAL A 10 -12.97 -1.35 -12.86
N LEU A 11 -11.97 -2.01 -12.29
CA LEU A 11 -11.78 -2.13 -10.85
C LEU A 11 -10.87 -1.01 -10.36
N VAL A 12 -11.33 -0.25 -9.38
CA VAL A 12 -10.53 0.76 -8.68
C VAL A 12 -10.02 0.14 -7.39
N LEU A 13 -8.72 0.25 -7.15
CA LEU A 13 -8.07 -0.24 -5.92
C LEU A 13 -7.36 0.91 -5.24
N ASP A 14 -7.52 0.99 -3.93
CA ASP A 14 -6.83 1.91 -3.05
C ASP A 14 -6.33 1.15 -1.83
N ILE A 15 -5.08 1.37 -1.43
CA ILE A 15 -4.39 0.58 -0.41
C ILE A 15 -3.67 1.52 0.54
N GLU A 16 -3.99 1.40 1.82
CA GLU A 16 -3.32 2.11 2.90
C GLU A 16 -2.40 1.18 3.68
N THR A 17 -1.21 1.67 3.99
CA THR A 17 -0.14 0.86 4.61
C THR A 17 0.54 1.60 5.75
N VAL A 18 1.07 0.82 6.69
CA VAL A 18 1.93 1.29 7.79
C VAL A 18 3.19 0.44 7.84
N PRO A 19 4.27 0.86 8.52
CA PRO A 19 5.41 -0.04 8.79
C PRO A 19 4.97 -1.36 9.46
N GLN A 20 5.55 -2.48 9.06
CA GLN A 20 5.27 -3.79 9.69
C GLN A 20 5.69 -3.85 11.17
N TYR A 21 6.72 -3.10 11.54
CA TYR A 21 7.22 -2.96 12.91
C TYR A 21 7.17 -1.49 13.32
N GLY A 22 7.01 -1.21 14.61
CA GLY A 22 6.91 0.17 15.10
C GLY A 22 8.23 0.95 14.99
N SER A 23 9.37 0.25 14.96
CA SER A 23 10.69 0.84 14.74
C SER A 23 11.62 -0.15 14.05
N HIS A 24 12.77 0.35 13.58
CA HIS A 24 13.79 -0.46 12.91
C HIS A 24 14.38 -1.53 13.87
N GLU A 25 14.43 -1.26 15.17
CA GLU A 25 15.03 -2.12 16.20
C GLU A 25 14.15 -3.34 16.48
N GLN A 26 12.83 -3.16 16.35
CA GLN A 26 11.83 -4.22 16.52
C GLN A 26 11.80 -5.20 15.33
N MET A 27 12.39 -4.80 14.20
CA MET A 27 12.46 -5.63 13.00
C MET A 27 13.44 -6.80 13.20
N PRO A 28 13.07 -8.03 12.81
CA PRO A 28 13.95 -9.19 12.83
C PRO A 28 15.27 -8.93 12.09
N GLU A 29 16.36 -9.56 12.54
CA GLU A 29 17.70 -9.29 12.01
C GLU A 29 17.81 -9.50 10.49
N ASN A 30 17.16 -10.54 9.96
CA ASN A 30 17.10 -10.80 8.53
C ASN A 30 16.39 -9.67 7.78
N PHE A 31 15.31 -9.12 8.33
CA PHE A 31 14.60 -8.00 7.74
C PHE A 31 15.38 -6.68 7.83
N ARG A 32 16.12 -6.42 8.91
CA ARG A 32 17.03 -5.26 8.99
C ARG A 32 18.09 -5.29 7.90
N LYS A 33 18.69 -6.45 7.63
CA LYS A 33 19.65 -6.64 6.53
C LYS A 33 19.02 -6.38 5.16
N LEU A 34 17.77 -6.85 4.95
CA LEU A 34 17.03 -6.60 3.72
C LEU A 34 16.68 -5.11 3.56
N TRP A 35 16.26 -4.45 4.64
CA TRP A 35 15.93 -3.02 4.65
C TRP A 35 17.15 -2.17 4.27
N ASP A 36 18.30 -2.43 4.89
CA ASP A 36 19.54 -1.73 4.59
C ASP A 36 19.92 -1.86 3.11
N LEU A 37 19.89 -3.09 2.58
CA LEU A 37 20.19 -3.37 1.18
C LEU A 37 19.21 -2.69 0.22
N LYS A 38 17.90 -2.78 0.49
CA LYS A 38 16.83 -2.26 -0.37
C LYS A 38 16.87 -0.74 -0.44
N THR A 39 17.13 -0.08 0.69
CA THR A 39 17.04 1.37 0.81
C THR A 39 18.33 2.11 0.49
N ARG A 40 19.48 1.41 0.38
CA ARG A 40 20.81 1.99 0.12
C ARG A 40 20.82 3.09 -0.95
N VAL A 41 20.13 2.89 -2.08
CA VAL A 41 20.09 3.85 -3.18
C VAL A 41 19.24 5.09 -2.85
N LYS A 42 18.17 4.92 -2.05
CA LYS A 42 17.25 6.01 -1.72
C LYS A 42 17.63 6.78 -0.45
N ARG A 43 18.29 6.15 0.52
CA ARG A 43 18.62 6.76 1.82
C ARG A 43 19.80 7.73 1.78
N LYS A 44 20.61 7.74 0.71
CA LYS A 44 21.82 8.58 0.59
C LYS A 44 22.71 8.40 1.84
N GLU A 45 23.00 9.47 2.58
CA GLU A 45 23.82 9.45 3.79
C GLU A 45 23.01 9.17 5.08
N ILE A 46 21.68 9.02 4.98
CA ILE A 46 20.80 8.74 6.12
C ILE A 46 21.02 7.29 6.57
N ALA A 47 21.09 7.07 7.88
CA ALA A 47 21.16 5.73 8.46
C ALA A 47 19.91 4.92 8.11
N ALA A 48 20.04 3.60 7.99
CA ALA A 48 18.89 2.74 7.66
C ALA A 48 17.78 2.81 8.72
N GLU A 49 18.16 2.97 9.99
CA GLU A 49 17.26 3.18 11.13
C GLU A 49 16.44 4.47 10.98
N ASP A 50 17.10 5.62 10.79
CA ASP A 50 16.42 6.90 10.62
C ASP A 50 15.55 6.94 9.35
N PHE A 51 15.89 6.15 8.33
CA PHE A 51 15.11 6.06 7.10
C PHE A 51 13.84 5.20 7.25
N TYR A 52 13.72 4.42 8.34
CA TYR A 52 12.65 3.44 8.55
C TYR A 52 11.25 4.05 8.74
N GLU A 53 11.13 5.34 9.07
CA GLU A 53 9.83 6.05 9.09
C GLU A 53 9.05 5.89 7.76
N ARG A 54 9.77 5.62 6.67
CA ARG A 54 9.22 5.40 5.34
C ARG A 54 8.93 3.94 5.01
N ALA A 55 9.04 3.01 5.95
CA ALA A 55 8.88 1.58 5.67
C ALA A 55 7.49 1.23 5.11
N GLY A 56 6.44 1.95 5.51
CA GLY A 56 5.07 1.73 5.05
C GLY A 56 4.92 1.78 3.53
N ILE A 57 5.65 2.66 2.83
CA ILE A 57 5.52 2.80 1.37
C ILE A 57 6.21 1.69 0.55
N TRP A 58 6.91 0.75 1.20
CA TRP A 58 7.59 -0.35 0.54
C TRP A 58 6.76 -1.63 0.72
N ALA A 59 6.41 -2.30 -0.38
CA ALA A 59 5.56 -3.49 -0.35
C ALA A 59 6.10 -4.60 0.58
N GLU A 60 7.41 -4.76 0.69
CA GLU A 60 8.02 -5.80 1.52
C GLU A 60 8.08 -5.44 3.02
N PHE A 61 7.96 -4.16 3.37
CA PHE A 61 8.12 -3.64 4.74
C PHE A 61 6.86 -2.93 5.28
N GLY A 62 5.86 -2.77 4.43
CA GLY A 62 4.55 -2.26 4.77
C GLY A 62 3.61 -3.40 5.19
N LYS A 63 2.76 -3.10 6.16
CA LYS A 63 1.58 -3.87 6.52
C LYS A 63 0.39 -3.14 5.93
N ILE A 64 -0.43 -3.85 5.17
CA ILE A 64 -1.70 -3.31 4.69
C ILE A 64 -2.66 -3.21 5.88
N ILE A 65 -3.27 -2.05 6.06
CA ILE A 65 -4.26 -1.82 7.13
C ILE A 65 -5.66 -1.57 6.59
N CYS A 66 -5.75 -1.22 5.31
CA CYS A 66 -7.02 -1.06 4.61
C CYS A 66 -6.81 -1.31 3.11
N ILE A 67 -7.72 -2.05 2.49
CA ILE A 67 -7.86 -2.16 1.04
C ILE A 67 -9.27 -1.77 0.67
N SER A 68 -9.42 -0.82 -0.25
CA SER A 68 -10.71 -0.45 -0.82
C SER A 68 -10.81 -0.91 -2.27
N CYS A 69 -11.89 -1.63 -2.56
CA CYS A 69 -12.24 -2.08 -3.90
C CYS A 69 -13.48 -1.32 -4.38
N GLY A 70 -13.33 -0.56 -5.46
CA GLY A 70 -14.38 0.22 -6.10
C GLY A 70 -14.77 -0.34 -7.46
N ARG A 71 -16.07 -0.38 -7.78
CA ARG A 71 -16.56 -0.63 -9.14
C ARG A 71 -17.59 0.40 -9.56
N LEU A 72 -17.59 0.75 -10.84
CA LEU A 72 -18.61 1.61 -11.43
C LEU A 72 -19.80 0.77 -11.87
N THR A 73 -21.00 1.25 -11.60
CA THR A 73 -22.25 0.68 -12.05
C THR A 73 -23.04 1.73 -12.81
N ASN A 74 -23.67 1.35 -13.90
CA ASN A 74 -24.59 2.20 -14.65
C ASN A 74 -25.94 1.51 -14.71
N LYS A 75 -26.99 2.16 -14.19
CA LYS A 75 -28.38 1.71 -14.35
C LYS A 75 -29.18 2.84 -14.97
N ALA A 76 -29.66 2.66 -16.20
CA ALA A 76 -30.48 3.65 -16.90
C ALA A 76 -29.86 5.06 -16.94
N ASN A 77 -28.56 5.15 -17.26
CA ASN A 77 -27.76 6.38 -17.26
C ASN A 77 -27.51 7.02 -15.87
N ASP A 78 -27.83 6.32 -14.79
CA ASP A 78 -27.41 6.69 -13.43
C ASP A 78 -26.10 5.98 -13.09
N TRP A 79 -25.01 6.75 -12.99
CA TRP A 79 -23.68 6.26 -12.67
C TRP A 79 -23.45 6.29 -11.16
N ALA A 80 -23.06 5.15 -10.59
CA ALA A 80 -22.70 5.04 -9.18
C ALA A 80 -21.37 4.31 -9.00
N LEU A 81 -20.51 4.83 -8.12
CA LEU A 81 -19.32 4.16 -7.63
C LEU A 81 -19.68 3.37 -6.35
N ARG A 82 -19.50 2.06 -6.39
CA ARG A 82 -19.71 1.17 -5.23
C ARG A 82 -18.37 0.78 -4.67
N ILE A 83 -18.11 1.13 -3.41
CA ILE A 83 -16.85 0.85 -2.72
C ILE A 83 -17.11 -0.13 -1.58
N LYS A 84 -16.21 -1.10 -1.43
CA LYS A 84 -16.09 -1.91 -0.23
C LYS A 84 -14.66 -1.81 0.28
N SER A 85 -14.52 -1.49 1.57
CA SER A 85 -13.24 -1.46 2.26
C SER A 85 -13.10 -2.68 3.16
N PHE A 86 -11.90 -3.25 3.17
CA PHE A 86 -11.44 -4.38 3.97
C PHE A 86 -10.39 -3.82 4.92
N TYR A 87 -10.65 -3.91 6.23
CA TYR A 87 -9.82 -3.30 7.28
C TYR A 87 -10.05 -4.03 8.61
N GLY A 88 -9.01 -4.08 9.45
CA GLY A 88 -9.06 -4.78 10.73
C GLY A 88 -7.71 -5.40 11.08
N THR A 89 -7.59 -5.87 12.32
CA THR A 89 -6.35 -6.52 12.82
C THR A 89 -6.29 -8.02 12.53
N ASP A 90 -7.39 -8.61 12.06
CA ASP A 90 -7.61 -10.06 11.85
C ASP A 90 -7.73 -10.45 10.36
N GLU A 91 -7.52 -9.51 9.44
CA GLU A 91 -7.46 -9.78 7.99
C GLU A 91 -6.00 -9.76 7.49
#